data_AF-A0A9W8N5G5-F1
#
_entry.id   AF-A0A9W8N5G5-F1
#
_cell.length_a   1.000
_cell.length_b   1.000
_cell.length_c   1.000
_cell.angle_alpha   90.00
_cell.angle_beta   90.00
_cell.angle_gamma   90.00
#
_symmetry.space_group_name_H-M   'P 1'
#
loop_
_entity.id
_entity.type
_entity.pdbx_description
1 polymer ?
#
loop_
_entity_poly.entity_id
_entity_poly.type
_entity_poly.pdbx_seq_one_letter_code
_entity_poly.pdbx_strand_id
1 'polypeptide(L)'
;MRLDPFASVSRKFQEAVERVTFEELTLLIGRSDLDEFRRTVTPARQPYVRHLHIKIAFPKLRHHRERLGKVKYLTSEQRSATSEAVTTQLRELFDILQSWPFVNRGMALTIYA
;
A
#
# COMPACT_ATOMS: atom_id res chain seq x y z
N MET A 1 6.19 5.93 7.43
CA MET A 1 6.04 5.06 8.63
C MET A 1 7.21 5.35 9.58
N ARG A 2 6.96 5.82 10.82
CA ARG A 2 8.02 6.11 11.82
C ARG A 2 8.06 4.98 12.84
N LEU A 3 9.26 4.45 13.13
CA LEU A 3 9.45 3.47 14.21
C LEU A 3 9.21 4.13 15.57
N ASP A 4 8.66 3.35 16.50
CA ASP A 4 8.40 3.79 17.87
C ASP A 4 9.73 4.21 18.55
N PRO A 5 9.83 5.36 19.26
CA PRO A 5 11.04 5.81 19.95
C PRO A 5 11.69 4.75 20.85
N PHE A 6 10.91 3.79 21.36
CA PHE A 6 11.42 2.69 22.18
C PHE A 6 12.27 1.67 21.41
N ALA A 7 12.26 1.67 20.06
CA ALA A 7 13.09 0.79 19.23
C ALA A 7 14.60 0.98 19.43
N SER A 8 15.03 2.02 20.15
CA SER A 8 16.43 2.37 20.39
C SER A 8 17.08 1.67 21.60
N VAL A 9 16.32 0.89 22.39
CA VAL A 9 16.81 0.32 23.66
C VAL A 9 17.84 -0.79 23.45
N SER A 10 17.64 -1.68 22.47
CA SER A 10 18.60 -2.71 22.07
C SER A 10 18.27 -3.25 20.69
N ARG A 11 19.24 -3.91 20.02
CA ARG A 11 18.99 -4.56 18.72
C ARG A 11 17.89 -5.61 18.77
N LYS A 12 17.83 -6.42 19.84
CA LYS A 12 16.76 -7.42 20.03
C LYS A 12 15.39 -6.77 20.21
N PHE A 13 15.34 -5.64 20.92
CA PHE A 13 14.10 -4.88 21.09
C PHE A 13 13.67 -4.22 19.77
N GLN A 14 14.62 -3.67 19.01
CA GLN A 14 14.36 -3.15 17.67
C GLN A 14 13.78 -4.24 16.75
N GLU A 15 14.41 -5.43 16.70
CA GLU A 15 13.92 -6.56 15.89
C GLU A 15 12.51 -7.00 16.31
N ALA A 16 12.21 -7.00 17.61
CA ALA A 16 10.87 -7.31 18.12
C ALA A 16 9.84 -6.24 17.72
N VAL A 17 10.18 -4.95 17.87
CA VAL A 17 9.33 -3.83 17.46
C VAL A 17 9.09 -3.85 15.95
N GLU A 18 10.14 -4.04 15.16
CA GLU A 18 10.04 -4.13 13.69
C GLU A 18 9.17 -5.32 13.30
N ARG A 19 9.33 -6.49 13.94
CA ARG A 19 8.51 -7.65 13.65
C ARG A 19 7.02 -7.38 13.83
N VAL A 20 6.62 -6.73 14.93
CA VAL A 20 5.22 -6.37 15.20
C VAL A 20 4.76 -5.25 14.26
N THR A 21 5.61 -4.25 14.02
CA THR A 21 5.27 -3.08 13.18
C THR A 21 5.01 -3.47 11.72
N PHE A 22 5.79 -4.41 11.21
CA PHE A 22 5.72 -4.84 9.81
C PHE A 22 4.83 -6.06 9.59
N GLU A 23 4.28 -6.67 10.65
CA GLU A 23 3.42 -7.86 10.55
C GLU A 23 2.20 -7.61 9.65
N GLU A 24 1.56 -6.45 9.83
CA GLU A 24 0.38 -6.04 9.07
C GLU A 24 0.60 -4.65 8.45
N LEU A 25 0.56 -4.58 7.12
CA LEU A 25 0.76 -3.36 6.36
C LEU A 25 -0.49 -3.03 5.54
N THR A 26 -0.87 -1.75 5.54
CA THR A 26 -1.93 -1.24 4.66
C THR A 26 -1.35 -0.25 3.66
N LEU A 27 -1.56 -0.49 2.37
CA LEU A 27 -1.20 0.40 1.27
C LEU A 27 -2.44 1.02 0.65
N LEU A 28 -2.37 2.30 0.30
CA LEU A 28 -3.41 2.98 -0.46
C LEU A 28 -2.93 3.24 -1.90
N ILE A 29 -3.40 2.41 -2.82
CA ILE A 29 -3.15 2.55 -4.26
C ILE A 29 -3.96 3.76 -4.76
N GLY A 30 -3.34 4.63 -5.56
CA GLY A 30 -3.89 5.93 -5.97
C GLY A 30 -3.21 7.13 -5.29
N ARG A 31 -2.21 6.88 -4.42
CA ARG A 31 -1.27 7.87 -3.89
C ARG A 31 0.17 7.39 -4.08
N SER A 32 1.15 8.26 -3.88
CA SER A 32 2.60 7.99 -3.99
C SER A 32 3.15 7.02 -2.93
N ASP A 33 2.31 6.09 -2.45
CA ASP A 33 2.56 5.24 -1.28
C ASP A 33 3.48 4.05 -1.62
N LEU A 34 3.65 3.72 -2.90
CA LEU A 34 4.53 2.63 -3.36
C LEU A 34 6.02 2.94 -3.16
N ASP A 35 6.43 4.20 -3.37
CA ASP A 35 7.81 4.62 -3.13
C ASP A 35 8.15 4.60 -1.64
N GLU A 36 7.21 5.05 -0.80
CA GLU A 36 7.36 4.99 0.66
C GLU A 36 7.42 3.54 1.14
N PHE A 37 6.56 2.67 0.59
CA PHE A 37 6.58 1.24 0.88
C PHE A 37 7.94 0.62 0.56
N ARG A 38 8.49 0.90 -0.63
CA ARG A 38 9.80 0.40 -1.05
C ARG A 38 10.94 0.87 -0.15
N ARG A 39 10.89 2.11 0.35
CA ARG A 39 11.89 2.66 1.26
C ARG A 39 11.76 2.10 2.69
N THR A 40 10.54 1.82 3.12
CA THR A 40 10.24 1.42 4.50
C THR A 40 10.48 -0.08 4.71
N VAL A 41 10.04 -0.91 3.75
CA VAL A 41 10.16 -2.37 3.78
C VAL A 41 11.47 -2.80 3.11
N THR A 42 12.57 -2.56 3.82
CA THR A 42 13.91 -3.00 3.40
C THR A 42 14.01 -4.53 3.36
N PRO A 43 15.01 -5.12 2.67
CA PRO A 43 15.20 -6.56 2.63
C PRO A 43 15.24 -7.25 4.00
N ALA A 44 15.75 -6.57 5.03
CA ALA A 44 15.76 -7.09 6.40
C ALA A 44 14.36 -7.18 7.04
N ARG A 45 13.42 -6.34 6.60
CA ARG A 45 12.05 -6.23 7.15
C ARG A 45 11.02 -7.02 6.35
N GLN A 46 11.33 -7.36 5.10
CA GLN A 46 10.45 -8.19 4.25
C GLN A 46 9.97 -9.47 4.95
N PRO A 47 10.81 -10.25 5.68
CA PRO A 47 10.38 -11.47 6.35
C PRO A 47 9.36 -11.26 7.49
N TYR A 48 9.19 -10.03 7.94
CA TYR A 48 8.22 -9.69 8.99
C TYR A 48 6.82 -9.45 8.41
N VAL A 49 6.69 -9.18 7.11
CA VAL A 49 5.40 -8.90 6.48
C VAL A 49 4.58 -10.18 6.34
N ARG A 50 3.47 -10.26 7.09
CA ARG A 50 2.53 -11.39 7.07
C ARG A 50 1.23 -11.05 6.37
N HIS A 51 0.74 -9.83 6.54
CA HIS A 51 -0.52 -9.39 5.96
C HIS A 51 -0.31 -8.08 5.21
N LEU A 52 -0.63 -8.07 3.92
CA LEU A 52 -0.61 -6.87 3.09
C LEU A 52 -2.03 -6.55 2.62
N HIS A 53 -2.57 -5.46 3.17
CA HIS A 53 -3.87 -4.93 2.82
C HIS A 53 -3.71 -3.82 1.78
N ILE A 54 -4.30 -4.01 0.61
CA ILE A 54 -4.29 -3.05 -0.47
C ILE A 54 -5.66 -2.39 -0.53
N LYS A 55 -5.72 -1.07 -0.35
CA LYS A 55 -6.93 -0.27 -0.53
C LYS A 55 -6.79 0.55 -1.80
N ILE A 56 -7.74 0.44 -2.72
CA ILE A 56 -7.72 1.21 -3.97
C ILE A 56 -8.49 2.51 -3.74
N ALA A 57 -7.78 3.65 -3.74
CA ALA A 57 -8.38 4.96 -3.71
C ALA A 57 -8.71 5.43 -5.12
N PHE A 58 -9.97 5.29 -5.51
CA PHE A 58 -10.46 6.03 -6.66
C PHE A 58 -10.54 7.52 -6.30
N PRO A 59 -10.08 8.43 -7.18
CA PRO A 59 -10.23 9.87 -6.96
C PRO A 59 -11.71 10.17 -6.71
N LYS A 60 -12.04 10.56 -5.48
CA LYS A 60 -13.37 11.10 -5.19
C LYS A 60 -13.50 12.32 -6.08
N LEU A 61 -14.56 12.36 -6.90
CA LEU A 61 -14.98 13.52 -7.66
C LEU A 61 -15.20 14.69 -6.68
N ARG A 62 -14.11 15.39 -6.33
CA ARG A 62 -14.16 16.68 -5.66
C ARG A 62 -14.66 17.62 -6.73
N HIS A 63 -15.96 17.89 -6.67
CA HIS A 63 -16.78 18.91 -7.34
C HIS A 63 -18.05 18.27 -7.89
N HIS A 64 -18.99 17.87 -7.02
CA HIS A 64 -20.44 17.90 -7.30
C HIS A 64 -21.28 17.52 -6.07
N ARG A 65 -20.83 17.89 -4.85
CA ARG A 65 -21.71 17.83 -3.67
C ARG A 65 -22.37 19.15 -3.31
N GLU A 66 -22.17 20.18 -4.13
CA GLU A 66 -22.87 21.44 -3.95
C GLU A 66 -23.56 21.81 -5.26
N ARG A 67 -24.90 21.78 -5.18
CA ARG A 67 -25.87 22.29 -6.15
C ARG A 67 -26.19 21.34 -7.32
N LEU A 68 -27.41 20.81 -7.26
CA LEU A 68 -28.22 20.27 -8.37
C LEU A 68 -27.92 18.82 -8.81
N GLY A 69 -28.63 17.86 -8.20
CA GLY A 69 -29.47 16.86 -8.90
C GLY A 69 -28.93 15.99 -10.06
N LYS A 70 -27.66 16.02 -10.44
CA LYS A 70 -27.10 15.15 -11.48
C LYS A 70 -25.74 14.63 -11.05
N VAL A 71 -25.71 13.36 -10.65
CA VAL A 71 -24.48 12.58 -10.48
C VAL A 71 -23.77 12.56 -11.83
N LYS A 72 -22.76 13.41 -12.02
CA LYS A 72 -21.86 13.28 -13.18
C LYS A 72 -21.01 12.04 -12.94
N TYR A 73 -21.41 10.95 -13.58
CA TYR A 73 -20.55 9.78 -13.74
C TYR A 73 -19.24 10.22 -14.41
N LEU A 74 -18.11 9.61 -14.02
CA LEU A 74 -16.85 9.75 -14.75
C LEU A 74 -17.10 9.50 -16.24
N THR A 75 -16.60 10.39 -17.10
CA THR A 75 -16.60 10.17 -18.55
C THR A 75 -15.83 8.89 -18.87
N SER A 76 -16.13 8.25 -20.00
CA SER A 76 -15.42 7.04 -20.46
C SER A 76 -13.90 7.23 -20.44
N GLU A 77 -13.43 8.40 -20.85
CA GLU A 77 -12.03 8.79 -20.86
C GLU A 77 -11.41 8.87 -19.44
N GLN A 78 -12.10 9.48 -18.48
CA GLN A 78 -11.64 9.53 -17.08
C GLN A 78 -11.64 8.15 -16.42
N ARG A 79 -12.58 7.26 -16.80
CA ARG A 79 -12.59 5.87 -16.34
C ARG A 79 -11.39 5.12 -16.88
N SER A 80 -11.10 5.24 -18.17
CA SER A 80 -9.94 4.58 -18.78
C SER A 80 -8.63 5.04 -18.15
N ALA A 81 -8.42 6.35 -18.00
CA ALA A 81 -7.21 6.90 -17.38
C ALA A 81 -7.05 6.46 -15.91
N THR A 82 -8.14 6.40 -15.14
CA THR A 82 -8.10 5.94 -13.74
C THR A 82 -7.82 4.44 -13.66
N SER A 83 -8.48 3.64 -14.49
CA SER A 83 -8.25 2.20 -14.55
C SER A 83 -6.82 1.88 -14.96
N GLU A 84 -6.26 2.61 -15.92
CA GLU A 84 -4.87 2.45 -16.36
C GLU A 84 -3.89 2.80 -15.24
N ALA A 85 -4.08 3.93 -14.55
CA ALA A 85 -3.24 4.34 -13.43
C ALA A 85 -3.25 3.30 -12.29
N VAL A 86 -4.43 2.78 -11.91
CA VAL A 86 -4.56 1.74 -10.89
C VAL A 86 -3.89 0.44 -11.36
N THR A 87 -4.08 0.05 -12.61
CA THR A 87 -3.48 -1.16 -13.18
C THR A 87 -1.96 -1.08 -13.17
N THR A 88 -1.38 0.06 -13.55
CA THR A 88 0.06 0.30 -13.53
C THR A 88 0.60 0.22 -12.11
N GLN A 89 -0.05 0.86 -11.14
CA GLN A 89 0.39 0.79 -9.74
C GLN A 89 0.28 -0.62 -9.13
N LEU A 90 -0.76 -1.38 -9.49
CA LEU A 90 -0.87 -2.78 -9.08
C LEU A 90 0.25 -3.61 -9.69
N ARG A 91 0.59 -3.39 -10.97
CA ARG A 91 1.71 -4.06 -11.63
C ARG A 91 3.02 -3.78 -10.90
N GLU A 92 3.32 -2.50 -10.65
CA GLU A 92 4.51 -2.10 -9.90
C GLU A 92 4.57 -2.74 -8.50
N LEU A 93 3.43 -2.83 -7.82
CA LEU A 93 3.36 -3.50 -6.53
C LEU A 93 3.71 -4.99 -6.65
N PHE A 94 3.14 -5.70 -7.62
CA PHE A 94 3.44 -7.11 -7.83
C PHE A 94 4.91 -7.32 -8.24
N ASP A 95 5.49 -6.43 -9.03
CA ASP A 95 6.91 -6.45 -9.38
C ASP A 95 7.79 -6.29 -8.13
N ILE A 96 7.41 -5.39 -7.20
CA ILE A 96 8.09 -5.25 -5.92
C ILE A 96 7.99 -6.54 -5.10
N LEU A 97 6.80 -7.13 -4.98
CA LEU A 97 6.61 -8.37 -4.21
C LEU A 97 7.35 -9.55 -4.82
N GLN A 98 7.39 -9.65 -6.15
CA GLN A 98 8.13 -10.68 -6.87
C GLN A 98 9.64 -10.58 -6.64
N SER A 99 10.17 -9.37 -6.40
CA SER A 99 11.59 -9.16 -6.10
C SER A 99 12.02 -9.69 -4.73
N TRP A 100 11.08 -10.04 -3.85
CA TRP A 100 11.39 -10.49 -2.50
C TRP A 100 11.94 -11.93 -2.53
N PRO A 101 13.03 -12.22 -1.80
CA PRO A 101 13.52 -13.58 -1.67
C PRO A 101 12.42 -14.45 -1.03
N PHE A 102 12.26 -15.69 -1.51
CA PHE A 102 11.19 -16.68 -1.21
C PHE A 102 10.96 -17.06 0.27
N VAL A 103 11.46 -16.29 1.22
CA VAL A 103 11.37 -16.49 2.67
C VAL A 103 9.94 -16.28 3.20
N ASN A 104 9.06 -15.56 2.47
CA ASN A 104 7.68 -15.28 2.87
C ASN A 104 6.66 -16.35 2.41
N ARG A 105 6.85 -17.62 2.81
CA ARG A 105 5.91 -18.73 2.49
C ARG A 105 4.52 -18.65 3.17
N GLY A 106 4.12 -17.51 3.71
CA GLY A 106 2.84 -17.35 4.41
C GLY A 106 2.34 -15.92 4.46
N MET A 107 2.69 -15.09 3.46
CA MET A 107 2.15 -13.74 3.37
C MET A 107 0.76 -13.79 2.73
N ALA A 108 -0.24 -13.22 3.40
CA ALA A 108 -1.59 -13.05 2.89
C ALA A 108 -1.75 -11.68 2.25
N LEU A 109 -2.31 -11.66 1.03
CA LEU A 109 -2.66 -10.44 0.30
C LEU A 109 -4.18 -10.25 0.34
N THR A 110 -4.65 -9.08 0.74
CA THR A 110 -6.08 -8.75 0.72
C THR A 110 -6.30 -7.43 0.01
N ILE A 111 -7.14 -7.43 -1.03
CA ILE A 111 -7.44 -6.24 -1.84
C ILE A 111 -8.85 -5.77 -1.51
N TYR A 112 -8.98 -4.48 -1.19
CA TYR A 112 -10.23 -3.76 -0.97
C TYR A 112 -10.39 -2.70 -2.06
N ALA A 113 -11.51 -2.73 -2.77
CA ALA A 113 -11.86 -1.80 -3.85
C ALA A 113 -13.05 -0.91 -3.45
#